data_AF-A0A954H484-F1
#
_entry.id   AF-A0A954H484-F1
#
_cell.length_a   1.000
_cell.length_b   1.000
_cell.length_c   1.000
_cell.angle_alpha   90.00
_cell.angle_beta   90.00
_cell.angle_gamma   90.00
#
_symmetry.space_group_name_H-M   'P 1'
#
loop_
_entity.id
_entity.type
_entity.pdbx_description
1 polymer ?
#
loop_
_entity_poly.entity_id
_entity_poly.type
_entity_poly.pdbx_seq_one_letter_code
_entity_poly.pdbx_strand_id
1 'polypeptide(L)' 'MPVPDASRTQIRWLIRRDMDEVLTIERNSFQFAWNEEEFLCCLRQRNCIGTVAELDHKIVGFM' A
#
# COMPACT_ATOMS: atom_id res chain seq x y z
N MET A 1 0.38 -1.12 -33.93
CA MET A 1 1.28 -0.60 -32.89
C MET A 1 0.80 -1.18 -31.56
N PRO A 2 1.57 -2.03 -30.86
CA PRO A 2 1.19 -2.43 -29.51
C PRO A 2 1.33 -1.20 -28.62
N VAL A 3 0.23 -0.84 -27.94
CA VAL A 3 0.31 0.12 -26.84
C VAL A 3 1.31 -0.45 -25.83
N PRO A 4 2.34 0.30 -25.39
CA PRO A 4 3.21 -0.19 -24.33
C PRO A 4 2.31 -0.54 -23.17
N ASP A 5 2.41 -1.78 -22.66
CA ASP A 5 1.63 -2.33 -21.56
C ASP A 5 1.37 -1.23 -20.54
N ALA A 6 0.16 -0.67 -20.58
CA ALA A 6 -0.27 0.35 -19.64
C ALA A 6 -0.11 -0.33 -18.29
N SER A 7 0.91 0.09 -17.56
CA SER A 7 1.40 -0.59 -16.37
C SER A 7 0.18 -0.79 -15.47
N ARG A 8 -0.27 -2.06 -15.41
CA ARG A 8 -1.59 -2.40 -14.88
C ARG A 8 -1.52 -2.26 -13.38
N THR A 9 -1.87 -1.10 -12.86
CA THR A 9 -2.03 -0.90 -11.44
C THR A 9 -3.10 -1.86 -10.95
N GLN A 10 -2.72 -2.79 -10.09
CA GLN A 10 -3.63 -3.74 -9.46
C GLN A 10 -3.94 -3.25 -8.05
N ILE A 11 -5.22 -3.07 -7.75
CA ILE A 11 -5.67 -2.82 -6.37
C ILE A 11 -5.92 -4.18 -5.72
N ARG A 12 -5.28 -4.42 -4.58
CA ARG A 12 -5.49 -5.62 -3.77
C ARG A 12 -5.57 -5.28 -2.29
N TRP A 13 -6.05 -6.23 -1.51
CA TRP A 13 -6.06 -6.10 -0.06
C TRP A 13 -4.63 -5.95 0.46
N LEU A 14 -4.43 -4.98 1.33
CA LEU A 14 -3.18 -4.79 2.05
C LEU A 14 -2.95 -6.02 2.91
N ILE A 15 -1.83 -6.70 2.69
CA ILE A 15 -1.39 -7.79 3.54
C ILE A 15 -0.07 -7.42 4.22
N ARG A 16 0.23 -8.12 5.32
CA ARG A 16 1.38 -7.78 6.19
C ARG A 16 2.72 -7.68 5.44
N ARG A 17 2.91 -8.38 4.32
CA ARG A 17 4.15 -8.29 3.53
C ARG A 17 4.32 -6.94 2.83
N ASP A 18 3.22 -6.27 2.50
CA ASP A 18 3.23 -5.00 1.76
C ASP A 18 3.48 -3.82 2.72
N MET A 19 3.35 -4.06 4.04
CA MET A 19 3.55 -3.05 5.09
C MET A 19 4.91 -2.36 5.04
N ASP A 20 5.98 -3.09 4.74
CA ASP A 20 7.33 -2.52 4.71
C ASP A 20 7.47 -1.44 3.61
N GLU A 21 6.91 -1.70 2.44
CA GLU A 21 6.82 -0.74 1.33
C GLU A 21 5.88 0.41 1.68
N VAL A 22 4.70 0.13 2.24
CA VAL A 22 3.72 1.15 2.67
C VAL A 22 4.33 2.12 3.69
N LEU A 23 5.00 1.60 4.73
CA LEU A 23 5.69 2.41 5.74
C LEU A 23 6.83 3.22 5.13
N THR A 24 7.52 2.67 4.13
CA THR A 24 8.57 3.39 3.40
C THR A 24 7.97 4.57 2.61
N ILE A 25 6.85 4.37 1.93
CA ILE A 25 6.15 5.44 1.20
C ILE A 25 5.62 6.50 2.17
N GLU A 26 4.99 6.08 3.27
CA GLU A 26 4.51 6.96 4.36
C GLU A 26 5.63 7.86 4.90
N ARG A 27 6.74 7.26 5.31
CA ARG A 27 7.90 7.98 5.88
C ARG A 27 8.52 8.98 4.92
N ASN A 28 8.50 8.68 3.63
CA ASN A 28 9.04 9.57 2.60
C ASN A 28 8.05 10.65 2.15
N SER A 29 6.74 10.41 2.27
CA SER A 29 5.69 11.30 1.76
C SER A 29 5.11 12.21 2.83
N PHE A 30 5.09 11.78 4.09
CA PHE A 30 4.44 12.49 5.19
C PHE A 30 5.41 12.84 6.32
N GLN A 31 5.26 14.05 6.85
CA GLN A 31 6.05 14.52 8.01
C GLN A 31 5.69 13.79 9.31
N PHE A 32 4.48 13.24 9.39
CA PHE A 32 3.96 12.47 10.53
C PHE A 32 3.49 11.09 10.07
N ALA A 33 4.43 10.29 9.57
CA ALA A 33 4.17 8.93 9.11
C ALA A 33 3.63 8.03 10.22
N TRP A 34 2.68 7.17 9.87
CA TRP A 34 2.17 6.16 10.78
C TRP A 34 3.20 5.05 11.04
N ASN A 35 3.15 4.47 12.23
CA ASN A 35 3.98 3.32 12.59
C ASN A 35 3.27 2.01 12.24
N GLU A 36 4.04 0.91 12.16
CA GLU A 36 3.49 -0.43 11.87
C GLU A 36 2.35 -0.78 12.84
N GLU A 37 2.50 -0.45 14.12
CA GLU A 37 1.54 -0.73 15.17
C GLU A 37 0.19 -0.04 14.93
N GLU A 38 0.20 1.21 14.45
CA GLU A 38 -1.02 1.98 14.16
C GLU A 38 -1.79 1.35 13.00
N PHE A 39 -1.09 1.00 11.91
CA PHE A 39 -1.67 0.27 10.78
C PHE A 39 -2.22 -1.09 11.20
N LEU A 40 -1.48 -1.87 12.01
CA LEU A 40 -1.93 -3.16 12.51
C LEU A 40 -3.15 -3.00 13.43
N CYS A 41 -3.21 -1.93 14.21
CA CYS A 41 -4.36 -1.62 15.06
C CYS A 41 -5.61 -1.38 14.21
N CYS A 42 -5.51 -0.58 13.13
CA CYS A 42 -6.59 -0.37 12.17
C CYS A 42 -6.96 -1.66 11.43
N LEU A 43 -6.01 -2.38 10.83
CA LEU A 43 -6.25 -3.62 10.07
C LEU A 43 -6.82 -4.76 10.93
N ARG A 44 -6.59 -4.74 12.24
CA ARG A 44 -7.20 -5.70 13.18
C ARG A 44 -8.68 -5.41 13.43
N GLN A 45 -9.17 -4.20 13.15
CA GLN A 45 -10.59 -3.88 13.24
C GLN A 45 -11.36 -4.50 12.07
N ARG A 46 -12.46 -5.17 12.36
CA ARG A 46 -13.31 -5.80 11.30
C ARG A 46 -13.98 -4.80 10.35
N ASN A 47 -13.96 -3.52 10.69
CA ASN A 47 -14.59 -2.45 9.92
C ASN A 47 -13.57 -1.65 9.10
N CYS A 48 -12.27 -1.92 9.26
CA CYS A 48 -11.21 -1.24 8.54
C CYS A 48 -10.59 -2.21 7.56
N ILE A 49 -10.46 -1.78 6.32
CA ILE A 49 -9.85 -2.60 5.28
C ILE A 49 -8.84 -1.74 4.55
N GLY A 50 -7.58 -2.15 4.61
CA GLY A 50 -6.50 -1.51 3.87
C GLY A 50 -6.44 -2.06 2.45
N THR A 51 -6.21 -1.18 1.49
CA THR A 51 -5.97 -1.55 0.10
C THR A 51 -4.63 -1.00 -0.36
N VAL A 52 -3.94 -1.74 -1.23
CA VAL A 52 -2.67 -1.34 -1.83
C VAL A 52 -2.78 -1.32 -3.34
N ALA A 53 -2.14 -0.32 -3.95
CA ALA A 53 -1.95 -0.22 -5.38
C ALA A 53 -0.58 -0.80 -5.74
N GLU A 54 -0.58 -1.96 -6.38
CA GLU A 54 0.62 -2.63 -6.90
C GLU A 54 0.80 -2.28 -8.38
N LEU A 55 1.98 -1.77 -8.73
CA LEU A 55 2.41 -1.47 -10.09
C LEU A 55 3.73 -2.20 -10.36
N ASP A 56 3.76 -3.09 -11.34
CA ASP A 56 4.99 -3.81 -11.73
C ASP A 56 5.71 -4.48 -10.53
N HIS A 57 4.93 -5.17 -9.68
CA HIS A 57 5.41 -5.81 -8.44
C HIS A 57 5.92 -4.88 -7.33
N LYS A 58 5.71 -3.56 -7.47
CA LYS A 58 6.01 -2.58 -6.42
C LYS A 58 4.76 -1.94 -5.89
N ILE A 59 4.74 -1.63 -4.60
CA ILE A 59 3.65 -0.86 -4.04
C ILE A 59 3.89 0.61 -4.38
N VAL A 60 2.91 1.25 -5.02
CA VAL A 60 2.98 2.66 -5.40
C VAL A 60 1.97 3.51 -4.65
N GLY A 61 1.10 2.89 -3.87
CA GLY A 61 0.12 3.58 -3.04
C GLY A 61 -0.65 2.64 -2.14
N PHE A 62 -1.33 3.22 -1.15
CA PHE A 62 -2.17 2.52 -0.19
C PHE A 62 -3.32 3.44 0.26
N MET A 63 -4.39 2.85 0.77
CA MET A 63 -5.57 3.52 1.32
C MET A 63 -6.12 2.72 2.50
#